data_AF-A0A955EG07-F1
#
_entry.id   AF-A0A955EG07-F1
#
_cell.length_a   1.000
_cell.length_b   1.000
_cell.length_c   1.000
_cell.angle_alpha   90.00
_cell.angle_beta   90.00
_cell.angle_gamma   90.00
#
_symmetry.space_group_name_H-M   'P 1'
#
loop_
_entity.id
_entity.type
_entity.pdbx_description
1 polymer ?
#
loop_
_entity_poly.entity_id
_entity_poly.type
_entity_poly.pdbx_seq_one_letter_code
_entity_poly.pdbx_strand_id
1 'polypeptide(L)'
;VEHRVLAVEAVVAARSSARPFDLVLMDIQMREMDGLQSTRRLRDQGVGLPIIALTAHALDTLRRECRAAGFVDYLTKPVQSERLCRACARWARPDRRTVA
;
A
#
# COMPACT_ATOMS: atom_id res chain seq x y z
N VAL A 1 20.02 1.72 -11.65
CA VAL A 1 19.82 0.85 -10.45
C VAL A 1 19.14 1.62 -9.31
N GLU A 2 18.73 2.87 -9.49
CA GLU A 2 18.59 3.84 -8.40
C GLU A 2 17.16 4.21 -7.98
N HIS A 3 16.12 3.64 -8.63
CA HIS A 3 14.72 4.01 -8.33
C HIS A 3 13.96 3.01 -7.45
N ARG A 4 14.62 1.93 -7.00
CA ARG A 4 13.96 0.76 -6.40
C ARG A 4 13.60 0.88 -4.92
N VAL A 5 14.29 1.73 -4.14
CA VAL A 5 14.20 1.70 -2.67
C VAL A 5 13.35 2.85 -2.10
N LEU A 6 12.98 3.83 -2.94
CA LEU A 6 12.31 5.05 -2.52
C LEU A 6 10.98 4.81 -1.80
N ALA A 7 10.15 3.85 -2.25
CA ALA A 7 8.83 3.65 -1.64
C ALA A 7 8.93 3.08 -0.23
N VAL A 8 9.80 2.07 -0.02
CA VAL A 8 9.99 1.47 1.30
C VAL A 8 10.66 2.45 2.25
N GLU A 9 11.72 3.13 1.80
CA GLU A 9 12.42 4.14 2.57
C GLU A 9 11.51 5.33 2.93
N ALA A 10 10.73 5.84 1.98
CA ALA A 10 9.82 6.95 2.24
C ALA A 10 8.76 6.58 3.28
N VAL A 11 8.18 5.37 3.19
CA VAL A 11 7.21 4.91 4.18
C VAL A 11 7.87 4.73 5.54
N VAL A 12 9.05 4.12 5.61
CA VAL A 12 9.78 3.93 6.87
C VAL A 12 10.17 5.27 7.49
N ALA A 13 10.70 6.21 6.71
CA ALA A 13 11.07 7.54 7.18
C ALA A 13 9.86 8.34 7.67
N ALA A 14 8.72 8.24 6.98
CA ALA A 14 7.50 8.96 7.35
C ALA A 14 6.90 8.47 8.69
N ARG A 15 7.18 7.23 9.13
CA ARG A 15 6.62 6.67 10.37
C ARG A 15 6.95 7.50 11.61
N SER A 16 8.14 8.07 11.67
CA SER A 16 8.60 8.90 12.80
C SER A 16 8.45 10.40 12.53
N SER A 17 7.84 10.78 11.41
CA SER A 17 7.62 12.17 11.06
C SER A 17 6.39 12.73 11.80
N ALA A 18 6.27 14.06 11.86
CA ALA A 18 5.08 14.73 12.39
C ALA A 18 3.79 14.39 11.61
N ARG A 19 3.91 13.83 10.39
CA ARG A 19 2.78 13.44 9.52
C ARG A 19 3.00 12.04 8.93
N PRO A 20 2.80 10.97 9.72
CA PRO A 20 2.87 9.61 9.19
C PRO A 20 1.76 9.37 8.17
N PHE A 21 2.00 8.44 7.24
CA PHE A 21 0.97 8.02 6.29
C PHE A 21 -0.09 7.14 6.96
N ASP A 22 -1.35 7.36 6.59
CA ASP A 22 -2.49 6.56 7.06
C ASP A 22 -2.73 5.31 6.21
N LEU A 23 -2.25 5.31 4.96
CA LEU A 23 -2.51 4.29 3.94
C LEU A 23 -1.42 4.34 2.87
N VAL A 24 -1.08 3.19 2.28
CA VAL A 24 -0.24 3.10 1.08
C VAL A 24 -1.01 2.45 -0.05
N LEU A 25 -0.99 3.09 -1.23
CA LEU A 25 -1.39 2.48 -2.49
C LEU A 25 -0.13 1.96 -3.18
N MET A 26 -0.04 0.66 -3.39
CA MET A 26 1.17 -0.01 -3.89
C MET A 26 0.88 -0.70 -5.21
N ASP A 27 1.60 -0.31 -6.27
CA ASP A 27 1.53 -0.99 -7.56
C ASP A 27 2.19 -2.37 -7.49
N ILE A 28 1.50 -3.40 -7.96
CA ILE A 28 2.08 -4.75 -8.04
C ILE A 28 3.04 -4.85 -9.22
N GLN A 29 2.68 -4.27 -10.37
CA GLN A 29 3.44 -4.40 -11.61
C GLN A 29 4.33 -3.17 -11.81
N MET A 30 5.44 -3.09 -11.07
CA MET A 30 6.48 -2.09 -11.34
C MET A 30 7.59 -2.68 -12.23
N ARG A 31 8.21 -1.84 -13.06
CA ARG A 31 9.22 -2.27 -14.07
C ARG A 31 10.51 -2.87 -13.49
N GLU A 32 10.77 -2.71 -12.19
CA GLU A 32 12.04 -3.15 -11.57
C GLU A 32 11.90 -3.79 -10.18
N MET A 33 10.76 -3.63 -9.51
CA MET A 33 10.52 -4.16 -8.16
C MET A 33 9.08 -4.65 -8.05
N ASP A 34 8.89 -5.87 -7.57
CA ASP A 34 7.55 -6.40 -7.38
C ASP A 34 6.90 -5.78 -6.13
N GLY A 35 5.70 -5.20 -6.26
CA GLY A 35 4.96 -4.64 -5.13
C GLY A 35 4.71 -5.65 -4.01
N LEU A 36 4.69 -6.95 -4.31
CA LEU A 36 4.66 -8.03 -3.32
C LEU A 36 5.92 -8.04 -2.46
N GLN A 37 7.10 -7.90 -3.06
CA GLN A 37 8.37 -7.85 -2.34
C GLN A 37 8.49 -6.58 -1.49
N SER A 38 8.11 -5.43 -2.03
CA SER A 38 8.06 -4.16 -1.30
C SER A 38 7.19 -4.27 -0.05
N THR A 39 6.02 -4.88 -0.19
CA THR A 39 5.07 -5.05 0.92
C THR A 39 5.63 -5.99 1.99
N ARG A 40 6.24 -7.12 1.61
CA ARG A 40 6.93 -8.01 2.56
C ARG A 40 8.02 -7.26 3.33
N ARG A 41 8.87 -6.51 2.63
CA ARG A 41 9.92 -5.71 3.27
C ARG A 41 9.36 -4.67 4.23
N LEU A 42 8.26 -4.00 3.89
CA LEU A 42 7.58 -3.09 4.80
C LEU A 42 7.08 -3.80 6.06
N ARG A 43 6.49 -5.00 5.93
CA ARG A 43 6.05 -5.81 7.08
C ARG A 43 7.23 -6.27 7.94
N ASP A 44 8.34 -6.68 7.35
CA ASP A 44 9.57 -7.05 8.07
C ASP A 44 10.17 -5.88 8.84
N GLN A 45 10.02 -4.66 8.33
CA GLN A 45 10.40 -3.42 9.04
C GLN A 45 9.38 -3.02 10.13
N GLY A 46 8.35 -3.83 10.38
CA GLY A 46 7.30 -3.57 11.38
C GLY A 46 6.31 -2.49 10.98
N VAL A 47 6.18 -2.17 9.69
CA VAL A 47 5.17 -1.22 9.20
C VAL A 47 3.81 -1.89 9.32
N GLY A 48 2.94 -1.36 10.19
CA GLY A 48 1.60 -1.90 10.43
C GLY A 48 0.47 -1.12 9.75
N LEU A 49 0.78 -0.12 8.92
CA LEU A 49 -0.26 0.65 8.23
C LEU A 49 -0.87 -0.15 7.05
N PRO A 50 -2.13 0.12 6.66
CA PRO A 50 -2.82 -0.62 5.61
C PRO A 50 -2.17 -0.38 4.24
N ILE A 51 -2.01 -1.45 3.44
CA ILE A 51 -1.42 -1.39 2.10
C ILE A 51 -2.42 -1.98 1.12
N ILE A 52 -2.82 -1.20 0.11
CA ILE A 52 -3.77 -1.59 -0.93
C ILE A 52 -3.00 -1.80 -2.23
N ALA A 53 -3.22 -2.95 -2.86
CA ALA A 53 -2.57 -3.32 -4.10
C ALA A 53 -3.23 -2.63 -5.30
N LEU A 54 -2.46 -2.12 -6.25
CA LEU A 54 -2.93 -1.71 -7.57
C LEU A 54 -2.45 -2.75 -8.57
N THR A 55 -3.38 -3.39 -9.29
CA THR A 55 -3.07 -4.48 -10.22
C THR A 55 -3.71 -4.26 -11.59
N ALA A 56 -3.07 -4.66 -12.69
CA ALA A 56 -3.74 -4.69 -13.99
C ALA A 56 -4.66 -5.91 -14.16
N HIS A 57 -4.46 -6.98 -13.37
CA HIS A 57 -5.21 -8.23 -13.49
C HIS A 57 -5.79 -8.69 -12.15
N ALA A 58 -7.09 -9.02 -12.13
CA ALA A 58 -7.79 -9.59 -10.99
C ALA A 58 -7.81 -11.12 -11.04
N LEU A 59 -6.65 -11.76 -11.23
CA LEU A 59 -6.57 -13.22 -11.15
C LEU A 59 -6.68 -13.64 -9.69
N ASP A 60 -7.60 -14.55 -9.36
CA ASP A 60 -7.80 -15.04 -7.98
C ASP A 60 -6.52 -15.64 -7.37
N THR A 61 -5.60 -16.12 -8.20
CA THR A 61 -4.25 -16.55 -7.78
C THR A 61 -3.48 -15.43 -7.07
N LEU A 62 -3.58 -14.19 -7.57
CA LEU A 62 -2.89 -13.03 -7.01
C LEU A 62 -3.45 -12.64 -5.64
N ARG A 63 -4.74 -12.88 -5.38
CA ARG A 63 -5.36 -12.58 -4.08
C ARG A 63 -4.65 -13.30 -2.94
N ARG A 64 -4.30 -14.57 -3.14
CA ARG A 64 -3.60 -15.36 -2.11
C ARG A 64 -2.22 -14.79 -1.82
N GLU A 65 -1.49 -14.43 -2.88
CA GLU A 65 -0.15 -13.86 -2.77
C GLU A 65 -0.16 -12.47 -2.13
N CYS A 66 -1.10 -11.61 -2.51
CA CYS A 66 -1.31 -10.30 -1.88
C CYS A 66 -1.66 -10.45 -0.40
N ARG A 67 -2.57 -11.35 -0.06
CA ARG A 67 -2.93 -11.59 1.35
C ARG A 67 -1.72 -12.09 2.15
N ALA A 68 -0.95 -13.03 1.58
CA ALA A 68 0.26 -13.55 2.21
C ALA A 68 1.37 -12.50 2.35
N ALA A 69 1.48 -11.56 1.41
CA ALA A 69 2.43 -10.44 1.50
C ALA A 69 2.00 -9.36 2.50
N GLY A 70 0.74 -9.37 2.96
CA GLY A 70 0.22 -8.45 3.96
C GLY A 70 -0.58 -7.26 3.41
N PHE A 71 -1.11 -7.37 2.19
CA PHE A 71 -2.08 -6.40 1.66
C PHE A 71 -3.45 -6.55 2.33
N VAL A 72 -4.15 -5.43 2.52
CA VAL A 72 -5.50 -5.42 3.11
C VAL A 72 -6.61 -5.43 2.07
N ASP A 73 -6.32 -4.94 0.87
CA ASP A 73 -7.26 -4.81 -0.24
C ASP A 73 -6.51 -4.70 -1.58
N TYR A 74 -7.26 -4.67 -2.68
CA TYR A 74 -6.70 -4.43 -4.02
C TYR A 74 -7.68 -3.68 -4.93
N LEU A 75 -7.13 -2.94 -5.89
CA LEU A 75 -7.85 -2.19 -6.90
C LEU A 75 -7.29 -2.56 -8.28
N THR A 76 -8.18 -2.84 -9.22
CA THR A 76 -7.82 -3.09 -10.61
C THR A 76 -7.60 -1.77 -11.36
N LYS A 77 -6.59 -1.72 -12.21
CA LYS A 77 -6.34 -0.63 -13.15
C LYS A 77 -7.22 -0.81 -14.40
N PRO A 78 -7.75 0.28 -14.98
CA PRO A 78 -7.68 1.66 -14.50
C PRO A 78 -8.46 1.86 -13.20
N VAL A 79 -7.87 2.56 -12.23
CA VAL A 79 -8.48 2.75 -10.91
C VAL A 79 -9.63 3.75 -11.02
N GLN A 80 -10.85 3.29 -10.74
CA GLN A 80 -12.03 4.15 -10.70
C GLN A 80 -12.01 5.00 -9.43
N SER A 81 -12.23 6.32 -9.56
CA SER A 81 -12.20 7.27 -8.43
C SER A 81 -13.14 6.86 -7.30
N GLU A 82 -14.35 6.38 -7.61
CA GLU A 82 -15.31 5.92 -6.60
C GLU A 82 -14.75 4.74 -5.77
N ARG A 83 -14.14 3.75 -6.45
CA ARG A 83 -13.53 2.60 -5.79
C ARG A 83 -12.33 3.00 -4.94
N LEU A 84 -11.52 3.94 -5.43
CA LEU A 84 -10.40 4.50 -4.69
C LEU A 84 -10.88 5.20 -3.42
N CYS A 85 -11.83 6.13 -3.54
CA CYS A 85 -12.39 6.86 -2.41
C CYS A 85 -12.99 5.91 -1.36
N ARG A 86 -13.74 4.89 -1.80
CA ARG A 86 -14.31 3.89 -0.90
C ARG A 86 -13.24 3.08 -0.18
N ALA A 87 -12.18 2.68 -0.88
CA ALA A 87 -11.08 1.93 -0.29
C ALA A 87 -10.29 2.79 0.70
N CYS A 88 -10.02 4.06 0.38
CA CYS A 88 -9.41 5.02 1.30
C CYS A 88 -10.29 5.24 2.53
N ALA A 89 -11.58 5.50 2.37
CA ALA A 89 -12.50 5.70 3.49
C ALA A 89 -12.62 4.47 4.41
N ARG A 90 -12.49 3.27 3.83
CA ARG A 90 -12.54 2.01 4.58
C ARG A 90 -11.27 1.74 5.39
N TRP A 91 -10.11 2.06 4.84
CA TRP A 91 -8.82 1.61 5.39
C TRP A 91 -7.96 2.70 5.99
N ALA A 92 -8.07 3.95 5.52
CA ALA A 92 -7.36 5.05 6.14
C ALA A 92 -7.79 5.16 7.60
N ARG A 93 -6.81 5.32 8.50
CA ARG A 93 -7.12 5.56 9.91
C ARG A 93 -7.89 6.89 10.01
N PRO A 94 -8.96 6.97 10.81
CA PRO A 94 -9.59 8.26 11.07
C PRO A 94 -8.53 9.19 11.64
N ASP A 95 -8.47 10.41 11.10
CA ASP A 95 -7.49 11.41 11.48
C ASP A 95 -7.54 11.60 12.99
N ARG A 96 -6.42 11.32 13.68
CA ARG A 96 -6.29 11.57 15.12
C ARG A 96 -6.30 13.08 15.46
N ARG A 97 -6.40 13.95 14.45
CA ARG A 97 -6.36 15.41 14.59
C ARG A 97 -7.74 16.07 14.51
N THR A 98 -8.81 15.33 14.21
CA THR A 98 -10.17 15.87 14.37
C THR A 98 -10.58 15.78 15.83
N VAL A 99 -9.97 16.60 16.67
CA VAL A 99 -10.57 17.06 17.92
C VAL A 99 -11.04 18.48 17.63
N ALA A 100 -12.34 18.61 17.38
CA ALA A 100 -13.07 19.85 17.60
C ALA A 100 -14.04 19.58 18.75
#